data_AF-A0A966M3G6-F1
#
_entry.id   AF-A0A966M3G6-F1
#
_cell.length_a   1.000
_cell.length_b   1.000
_cell.length_c   1.000
_cell.angle_alpha   90.00
_cell.angle_beta   90.00
_cell.angle_gamma   90.00
#
_symmetry.space_group_name_H-M   'P 1'
#
loop_
_entity.id
_entity.type
_entity.pdbx_description
1 polymer ?
#
loop_
_entity_poly.entity_id
_entity_poly.type
_entity_poly.pdbx_seq_one_letter_code
_entity_poly.pdbx_strand_id
1 'polypeptide(L)'
;LLLRPQRKRQKEAAALQSAIQVNDSVLLTNGIIGLVTGVEDRFLWVEIAEGVQVQVVKGSVGSKVNMDGSPIAAPKPEKKAKRFGKQADADGDKK
;
A
#
# COMPACT_ATOMS: atom_id res chain seq x y z
N LEU A 1 1.65 23.47 -4.43
CA LEU A 1 1.97 22.47 -3.37
C LEU A 1 1.27 21.13 -3.65
N LEU A 2 2.05 20.07 -3.88
CA LEU A 2 1.60 18.68 -4.09
C LEU A 2 1.16 17.99 -2.76
N LEU A 3 0.54 18.71 -1.83
CA LEU A 3 0.24 18.18 -0.49
C LEU A 3 -0.93 17.15 -0.47
N ARG A 4 -1.74 17.13 -1.54
CA ARG A 4 -2.90 16.22 -1.66
C ARG A 4 -2.52 14.74 -1.87
N PRO A 5 -1.60 14.36 -2.77
CA PRO A 5 -1.25 12.94 -2.97
C PRO A 5 -0.63 12.29 -1.75
N GLN A 6 0.23 13.00 -1.00
CA GLN A 6 0.90 12.41 0.17
C GLN A 6 -0.06 12.19 1.33
N ARG A 7 -0.91 13.18 1.64
CA ARG A 7 -1.94 13.03 2.68
C ARG A 7 -2.94 11.91 2.37
N LYS A 8 -3.27 11.72 1.08
CA LYS A 8 -4.15 10.62 0.65
C LYS A 8 -3.53 9.25 0.94
N ARG A 9 -2.26 9.04 0.54
CA ARG A 9 -1.52 7.80 0.82
C ARG A 9 -1.38 7.50 2.31
N GLN A 10 -1.15 8.53 3.14
CA GLN A 10 -1.07 8.35 4.58
C GLN A 10 -2.40 7.92 5.20
N LYS A 11 -3.52 8.51 4.77
CA LYS A 11 -4.86 8.10 5.21
C LYS A 11 -5.20 6.68 4.76
N GLU A 12 -4.86 6.32 3.53
CA GLU A 12 -5.05 4.97 2.98
C GLU A 12 -4.21 3.94 3.76
N ALA A 13 -2.95 4.25 4.08
CA ALA A 13 -2.09 3.39 4.90
C ALA A 13 -2.64 3.21 6.32
N ALA A 14 -3.09 4.29 6.97
CA ALA A 14 -3.70 4.22 8.29
C ALA A 14 -5.00 3.39 8.28
N ALA A 15 -5.84 3.57 7.28
CA ALA A 15 -7.07 2.77 7.11
C ALA A 15 -6.77 1.28 6.91
N LEU A 16 -5.72 0.96 6.14
CA LEU A 16 -5.28 -0.43 5.95
C LEU A 16 -4.77 -1.03 7.27
N GLN A 17 -3.99 -0.28 8.06
CA GLN A 17 -3.50 -0.72 9.37
C GLN A 17 -4.63 -0.96 10.37
N SER A 18 -5.70 -0.18 10.31
CA SER A 18 -6.91 -0.38 11.14
C SER A 18 -7.77 -1.55 10.67
N ALA A 19 -7.66 -1.95 9.40
CA ALA A 19 -8.44 -3.05 8.82
C ALA A 19 -7.78 -4.45 9.02
N ILE A 20 -6.65 -4.52 9.74
CA ILE A 20 -5.96 -5.78 10.05
C ILE A 20 -6.72 -6.52 11.15
N GLN A 21 -6.94 -7.82 10.93
CA GLN A 21 -7.64 -8.72 11.83
C GLN A 21 -6.78 -9.96 12.14
N VAL A 22 -7.17 -10.69 13.18
CA VAL A 22 -6.59 -12.00 13.50
C VAL A 22 -6.85 -12.96 12.34
N ASN A 23 -5.88 -13.80 12.02
CA ASN A 23 -5.79 -14.67 10.83
C ASN A 23 -5.50 -13.96 9.50
N ASP A 24 -5.21 -12.66 9.49
CA ASP A 24 -4.68 -12.02 8.28
C ASP A 24 -3.21 -12.36 8.07
N SER A 25 -2.83 -12.62 6.83
CA SER A 25 -1.42 -12.65 6.43
C SER A 25 -0.95 -11.23 6.08
N VAL A 26 0.15 -10.81 6.68
CA VAL A 26 0.68 -9.44 6.54
C VAL A 26 2.12 -9.45 6.05
N LEU A 27 2.43 -8.47 5.19
CA LEU A 27 3.79 -8.15 4.77
C LEU A 27 4.26 -6.94 5.59
N LEU A 28 5.30 -7.16 6.37
CA LEU A 28 5.99 -6.13 7.11
C LEU A 28 6.92 -5.33 6.18
N THR A 29 7.24 -4.09 6.55
CA THR A 29 8.06 -3.19 5.72
C THR A 29 9.47 -3.71 5.44
N ASN A 30 9.97 -4.66 6.24
CA ASN A 30 11.28 -5.31 6.08
C ASN A 30 11.24 -6.59 5.21
N GLY A 31 10.09 -6.93 4.62
CA GLY A 31 9.93 -8.10 3.75
C GLY A 31 9.54 -9.40 4.47
N ILE A 32 9.26 -9.35 5.77
CA ILE A 32 8.78 -10.52 6.53
C ILE A 32 7.28 -10.70 6.26
N ILE A 33 6.89 -11.93 5.94
CA ILE A 33 5.49 -12.35 5.87
C ILE A 33 5.20 -13.17 7.12
N GLY A 34 4.05 -12.90 7.75
CA GLY A 34 3.58 -13.68 8.89
C GLY A 34 2.07 -13.61 9.05
N LEU A 35 1.57 -14.47 9.93
CA LEU A 35 0.15 -14.55 10.26
C LEU A 35 -0.13 -13.74 11.53
N VAL A 36 -1.14 -12.89 11.51
CA VAL A 36 -1.55 -12.14 12.69
C VAL A 36 -2.30 -13.07 13.64
N THR A 37 -1.72 -13.31 14.82
CA THR A 37 -2.33 -14.12 15.88
C THR A 37 -3.06 -13.27 16.93
N GLY A 38 -2.74 -11.96 16.99
CA GLY A 38 -3.35 -11.04 17.94
C GLY A 38 -3.26 -9.58 17.48
N VAL A 39 -4.28 -8.80 17.80
CA VAL A 39 -4.37 -7.38 17.47
C VAL A 39 -4.55 -6.56 18.75
N GLU A 40 -3.65 -5.63 19.00
CA GLU A 40 -3.75 -4.62 20.05
C GLU A 40 -3.80 -3.20 19.43
N ASP A 41 -3.92 -2.17 20.27
CA ASP A 41 -4.05 -0.79 19.79
C ASP A 41 -2.78 -0.29 19.08
N ARG A 42 -1.61 -0.57 19.66
CA ARG A 42 -0.31 -0.09 19.14
C ARG A 42 0.53 -1.19 18.49
N PHE A 43 0.31 -2.44 18.88
CA PHE A 43 1.10 -3.59 18.48
C PHE A 43 0.23 -4.72 17.92
N LEU A 44 0.89 -5.65 17.24
CA LEU A 44 0.30 -6.86 16.68
C LEU A 44 1.20 -8.03 17.07
N TRP A 45 0.58 -9.17 17.34
CA TRP A 45 1.27 -10.44 17.46
C TRP A 45 1.27 -11.11 16.10
N VAL A 46 2.46 -11.37 15.57
CA VAL A 46 2.66 -11.98 14.26
C VAL A 46 3.48 -13.24 14.41
N GLU A 47 2.94 -14.35 13.92
CA GLU A 47 3.64 -15.63 13.81
C GLU A 47 4.40 -15.69 12.48
N ILE A 48 5.71 -15.93 12.57
CA ILE A 48 6.62 -15.96 11.40
C ILE A 48 7.09 -17.38 11.07
N ALA A 49 7.03 -18.27 12.05
CA ALA A 49 7.36 -19.68 11.95
C ALA A 49 6.61 -20.43 13.06
N GLU A 50 6.51 -21.75 12.95
CA GLU A 50 5.80 -22.58 13.91
C GLU A 50 6.30 -22.34 15.34
N GLY A 51 5.40 -21.83 16.20
CA GLY A 51 5.71 -21.52 17.59
C GLY A 51 6.57 -20.26 17.82
N VAL A 52 6.89 -19.50 16.77
CA VAL A 52 7.65 -18.25 16.85
C VAL A 52 6.73 -17.06 16.59
N GLN A 53 6.32 -16.41 17.68
CA GLN A 53 5.54 -15.17 17.63
C GLN A 53 6.40 -13.96 18.00
N VAL A 54 6.24 -12.88 17.23
CA VAL A 54 6.93 -11.62 17.45
C VAL A 54 5.91 -10.50 17.59
N GLN A 55 6.21 -9.57 18.49
CA GLN A 55 5.43 -8.36 18.66
C GLN A 55 5.96 -7.29 17.69
N VAL A 56 5.07 -6.74 16.87
CA VAL A 56 5.40 -5.70 15.89
C VAL A 56 4.50 -4.49 16.05
N VAL A 57 5.01 -3.31 15.74
CA VAL A 57 4.22 -2.07 15.76
C VAL A 57 3.27 -2.07 14.56
N LYS A 58 2.02 -1.64 14.73
CA LYS A 58 1.04 -1.51 13.62
C LYS A 58 1.57 -0.69 12.44
N GLY A 59 2.35 0.35 12.74
CA GLY A 59 2.99 1.21 11.74
C GLY A 59 4.00 0.49 10.83
N SER A 60 4.50 -0.68 11.25
CA SER A 60 5.46 -1.50 10.49
C SER A 60 4.78 -2.47 9.52
N VAL A 61 3.44 -2.48 9.45
CA VAL A 61 2.71 -3.28 8.46
C VAL A 61 2.62 -2.49 7.15
N GLY A 62 3.21 -3.06 6.10
CA GLY A 62 3.23 -2.46 4.77
C GLY A 62 1.97 -2.78 3.98
N SER A 63 1.50 -4.03 4.00
CA SER A 63 0.32 -4.47 3.25
C SER A 63 -0.25 -5.80 3.77
N LYS A 64 -1.54 -6.04 3.48
CA LYS A 64 -2.13 -7.39 3.59
C LYS A 64 -1.76 -8.21 2.36
N VAL A 65 -1.34 -9.45 2.57
CA VAL A 65 -0.94 -10.38 1.50
C VAL A 65 -1.71 -11.68 1.62
N ASN A 66 -1.85 -12.38 0.51
CA ASN A 66 -2.30 -13.77 0.49
C ASN A 66 -1.14 -14.67 0.96
N MET A 67 -1.45 -15.92 1.31
CA MET A 67 -0.43 -16.90 1.74
C MET A 67 0.61 -17.24 0.66
N ASP A 68 0.34 -16.93 -0.61
CA ASP A 68 1.30 -17.05 -1.73
C ASP A 68 2.23 -15.83 -1.86
N GLY A 69 2.15 -14.86 -0.94
CA GLY A 69 2.92 -13.62 -0.97
C GLY A 69 2.39 -12.58 -1.97
N SER A 70 1.28 -12.85 -2.66
CA SER A 70 0.66 -11.87 -3.56
C SER A 70 -0.09 -10.80 -2.77
N PRO A 71 0.02 -9.51 -3.14
CA PRO A 71 -0.69 -8.44 -2.45
C PRO A 71 -2.20 -8.53 -2.71
N ILE A 72 -3.01 -8.53 -1.65
CA ILE A 72 -4.49 -8.63 -1.72
C ILE A 72 -5.12 -7.39 -2.37
N ALA A 73 -4.39 -6.28 -2.41
CA ALA A 73 -4.73 -5.12 -3.21
C ALA A 73 -3.54 -4.78 -4.11
N ALA A 74 -3.55 -5.30 -5.35
CA ALA A 74 -2.70 -4.74 -6.38
C ALA A 74 -3.02 -3.23 -6.49
N PRO A 75 -2.04 -2.32 -6.33
CA PRO A 75 -2.25 -0.95 -6.77
C PRO A 75 -2.38 -1.02 -8.28
N LYS A 76 -3.62 -1.00 -8.81
CA LYS A 76 -3.84 -0.84 -10.25
C LYS A 76 -3.07 0.41 -10.68
N PRO A 77 -2.07 0.31 -11.56
CA PRO A 77 -1.53 1.50 -12.18
C PRO A 77 -2.62 2.02 -13.12
N GLU A 78 -3.40 3.00 -12.65
CA GLU A 78 -4.26 3.77 -13.54
C GLU A 78 -3.36 4.44 -14.59
N LYS A 79 -3.36 3.84 -15.79
CA LYS A 79 -2.77 4.38 -17.00
C LYS A 79 -3.29 5.80 -17.23
N LYS A 80 -2.50 6.82 -16.90
CA LYS A 80 -2.64 8.13 -17.55
C LYS A 80 -2.10 8.02 -18.97
N ALA A 81 -2.95 7.59 -19.90
CA ALA A 81 -2.75 7.85 -21.31
C ALA A 81 -2.69 9.38 -21.49
N LYS A 82 -1.49 9.90 -21.75
CA LYS A 82 -1.29 11.25 -22.26
C LYS A 82 -2.09 11.40 -23.56
N ARG A 83 -3.23 12.07 -23.51
CA ARG A 83 -3.86 12.72 -24.66
C ARG A 83 -3.97 14.21 -24.37
N PHE A 84 -2.84 14.90 -24.34
CA PHE A 84 -2.79 16.36 -24.45
C PHE A 84 -1.52 16.72 -25.24
N GLY A 85 -1.74 17.17 -26.47
CA GLY A 85 -0.69 17.49 -27.43
C GLY A 85 -1.21 17.58 -28.85
N LYS A 86 -2.16 18.49 -29.11
CA LYS A 86 -2.31 19.10 -30.44
C LYS A 86 -2.37 20.61 -30.23
N GLN A 87 -1.19 21.18 -30.09
CA GLN A 87 -0.96 22.60 -30.29
C GLN A 87 -0.36 22.68 -31.70
N ALA A 88 -1.15 23.18 -32.64
CA ALA A 88 -0.76 23.43 -34.02
C ALA A 88 -0.79 24.95 -34.21
N ASP A 89 0.22 25.60 -33.64
CA ASP A 89 0.57 26.98 -33.96
C ASP A 89 1.81 26.87 -34.85
N ALA A 90 1.60 26.91 -36.17
CA ALA A 90 2.66 27.07 -37.17
C ALA A 90 2.10 27.96 -38.28
N ASP A 91 2.31 29.26 -38.07
CA ASP A 91 2.90 30.22 -39.02
C ASP A 91 2.72 29.95 -40.52
N GLY A 92 2.17 30.95 -41.23
CA GLY A 92 1.86 30.86 -42.65
C GLY A 92 1.35 32.17 -43.25
N ASP A 93 2.17 33.21 -43.17
CA ASP A 93 2.21 34.32 -44.12
C ASP A 93 2.12 33.81 -45.58
N LYS A 94 1.07 34.20 -46.34
CA LYS A 94 1.14 34.74 -47.73
C LYS A 94 -0.19 34.66 -48.50
N LYS A 95 -0.55 35.85 -49.00
CA LYS A 95 -1.44 36.20 -50.13
C LYS A 95 -2.94 36.04 -49.98
#